data_AF-A0A4Z0JD23-F1
#
_entry.id   AF-A0A4Z0JD23-F1
#
_cell.length_a   1.000
_cell.length_b   1.000
_cell.length_c   1.000
_cell.angle_alpha   90.00
_cell.angle_beta   90.00
_cell.angle_gamma   90.00
#
_symmetry.space_group_name_H-M   'P 1'
#
loop_
_entity.id
_entity.type
_entity.pdbx_description
1 polymer ?
#
loop_
_entity_poly.entity_id
_entity_poly.type
_entity_poly.pdbx_seq_one_letter_code
_entity_poly.pdbx_strand_id
1 'polypeptide(L)' 'MKITVKEVLDELAKAGYTETRVKGDHHRFEDEWGHRVTVPYTRPKDTVSPTTYRYIKQQAGWH' A
#
# COMPACT_ATOMS: atom_id res chain seq x y z
N MET A 1 -11.99 12.59 4.14
CA MET A 1 -10.53 12.38 4.17
C MET A 1 -10.12 11.85 2.80
N LYS A 2 -9.19 12.51 2.11
CA LYS A 2 -8.61 12.01 0.85
C LYS A 2 -7.20 11.52 1.20
N ILE A 3 -6.93 10.24 0.97
CA ILE A 3 -5.61 9.64 1.18
C ILE A 3 -5.05 9.36 -0.19
N THR A 4 -3.86 9.87 -0.46
CA THR A 4 -3.15 9.60 -1.70
C THR A 4 -2.38 8.29 -1.62
N VAL A 5 -2.11 7.69 -2.77
CA VAL A 5 -1.25 6.52 -2.86
C VAL A 5 0.12 6.82 -2.26
N LYS A 6 0.68 8.01 -2.54
CA LYS A 6 1.97 8.43 -1.97
C LYS A 6 1.98 8.34 -0.44
N GLU A 7 0.94 8.82 0.23
CA GLU A 7 0.84 8.72 1.69
C GLU A 7 0.87 7.27 2.17
N VAL A 8 0.15 6.37 1.47
CA VAL A 8 0.18 4.93 1.78
C VAL A 8 1.58 4.34 1.56
N LEU A 9 2.25 4.70 0.47
CA LEU A 9 3.60 4.23 0.17
C LEU A 9 4.62 4.71 1.21
N ASP A 10 4.50 5.96 1.65
CA ASP A 10 5.36 6.53 2.70
C ASP A 10 5.14 5.82 4.04
N GLU A 11 3.89 5.46 4.38
CA GLU A 11 3.59 4.65 5.58
C GLU A 11 4.14 3.22 5.46
N LEU A 12 3.99 2.57 4.30
CA LEU A 12 4.54 1.24 4.04
C LEU A 12 6.07 1.22 4.15
N ALA A 13 6.74 2.19 3.55
CA ALA A 13 8.19 2.31 3.63
C ALA A 13 8.67 2.51 5.09
N LYS A 14 7.97 3.31 5.89
CA LYS A 14 8.27 3.48 7.33
C LYS A 14 8.09 2.20 8.13
N ALA A 15 7.15 1.36 7.72
CA ALA A 15 6.91 0.05 8.33
C ALA A 15 7.83 -1.07 7.77
N GLY A 16 8.81 -0.73 6.92
CA GLY A 16 9.80 -1.68 6.41
C GLY A 16 9.35 -2.49 5.19
N TYR A 17 8.21 -2.14 4.59
CA TYR A 17 7.74 -2.80 3.37
C TYR A 17 8.55 -2.35 2.16
N THR A 18 8.86 -3.30 1.27
CA THR A 18 9.56 -3.06 0.01
C THR A 18 8.73 -3.60 -1.16
N GLU A 19 8.78 -2.93 -2.32
CA GLU A 19 8.05 -3.38 -3.49
C GLU A 19 8.69 -4.64 -4.09
N THR A 20 7.95 -5.74 -4.13
CA THR A 20 8.46 -7.03 -4.60
C THR A 20 7.90 -7.44 -5.97
N ARG A 21 6.73 -6.93 -6.34
CA ARG A 21 6.09 -7.27 -7.63
C ARG A 21 5.16 -6.18 -8.12
N VAL A 22 5.22 -5.91 -9.42
CA VAL A 22 4.27 -5.04 -10.13
C VAL A 22 3.60 -5.84 -11.25
N LYS A 23 2.26 -5.77 -11.35
CA LYS A 23 1.49 -6.32 -12.47
C LYS A 23 0.39 -5.35 -12.87
N GLY A 24 0.62 -4.60 -13.95
CA GLY A 24 -0.23 -3.48 -14.31
C GLY A 24 -0.21 -2.45 -13.17
N ASP A 25 -1.39 -2.01 -12.76
CA ASP A 25 -1.55 -1.06 -11.64
C ASP A 25 -1.54 -1.74 -10.25
N HIS A 26 -1.28 -3.05 -10.17
CA HIS A 26 -1.20 -3.74 -8.88
C HIS A 26 0.25 -3.85 -8.41
N HIS A 27 0.58 -3.06 -7.40
CA HIS A 27 1.89 -3.03 -6.75
C HIS A 27 1.82 -3.82 -5.45
N ARG A 28 2.69 -4.83 -5.30
CA ARG A 28 2.79 -5.67 -4.12
C ARG A 28 4.03 -5.32 -3.33
N PHE A 29 3.82 -5.16 -2.03
CA PHE A 29 4.85 -4.86 -1.06
C PHE A 29 4.96 -5.99 -0.05
N GLU A 30 6.19 -6.30 0.37
CA GLU A 30 6.50 -7.33 1.37
C GLU A 30 7.44 -6.76 2.45
N ASP A 31 7.20 -7.11 3.70
CA ASP A 31 8.10 -6.81 4.82
C ASP A 31 9.06 -7.99 5.11
N GLU A 32 9.98 -7.81 6.04
CA GLU A 32 10.93 -8.86 6.44
C GLU A 32 10.28 -10.08 7.13
N TRP A 33 9.02 -9.94 7.55
CA TRP A 33 8.23 -11.01 8.18
C TRP A 33 7.37 -11.77 7.18
N GLY A 34 7.38 -11.39 5.90
CA GLY A 34 6.63 -12.03 4.83
C GLY A 34 5.17 -11.61 4.72
N HIS A 35 4.74 -10.54 5.42
CA HIS A 35 3.41 -9.97 5.22
C HIS A 35 3.35 -9.27 3.86
N ARG A 36 2.20 -9.37 3.19
CA ARG A 36 2.03 -8.87 1.83
C ARG A 36 0.88 -7.88 1.75
N VAL A 37 1.19 -6.70 1.24
CA VAL A 37 0.21 -5.64 0.98
C VAL A 37 0.14 -5.41 -0.52
N THR A 38 -1.07 -5.28 -1.06
CA THR A 38 -1.25 -4.89 -2.47
C THR A 38 -1.93 -3.54 -2.56
N VAL A 39 -1.25 -2.57 -3.17
CA VAL A 39 -1.75 -1.22 -3.38
C VAL A 39 -2.04 -1.05 -4.88
N PRO A 40 -3.32 -0.89 -5.28
CA PRO A 40 -3.65 -0.61 -6.67
C PRO A 40 -3.47 0.89 -6.98
N TYR A 41 -2.59 1.23 -7.93
CA TYR A 41 -2.40 2.60 -8.41
C TYR A 41 -1.71 2.67 -9.76
N THR A 42 -1.95 3.75 -10.52
CA THR A 42 -1.19 4.06 -11.75
C THR A 42 -0.16 5.14 -11.48
N ARG A 43 -0.48 6.11 -10.61
CA ARG A 43 0.39 7.22 -10.22
C ARG A 43 0.37 7.41 -8.70
N PRO A 44 1.49 7.82 -8.07
CA PRO A 44 1.52 8.11 -6.63
C PRO A 44 0.56 9.24 -6.18
N LYS A 45 0.12 10.10 -7.10
CA LYS A 45 -0.84 11.18 -6.83
C LYS A 45 -2.30 10.72 -6.85
N ASP A 46 -2.56 9.46 -7.23
CA ASP A 46 -3.90 8.92 -7.26
C ASP A 46 -4.48 8.84 -5.85
N THR A 47 -5.80 8.92 -5.74
CA THR A 47 -6.49 8.84 -4.44
C THR A 47 -6.90 7.41 -4.16
N VAL A 48 -6.62 6.92 -2.95
CA VAL A 48 -7.06 5.62 -2.47
C VAL A 48 -8.47 5.76 -1.91
N SER A 49 -9.39 4.90 -2.36
CA SER A 49 -10.75 4.88 -1.82
C SER A 49 -10.71 4.50 -0.33
N PRO A 50 -11.65 5.00 0.51
CA PRO A 50 -11.69 4.63 1.93
C PRO A 50 -11.76 3.12 2.16
N THR A 51 -12.47 2.39 1.30
CA THR A 51 -12.56 0.93 1.33
C THR A 51 -11.22 0.28 1.05
N THR A 52 -10.53 0.71 -0.01
CA THR A 52 -9.19 0.19 -0.36
C THR A 52 -8.19 0.47 0.76
N TYR A 53 -8.21 1.68 1.33
CA TYR A 53 -7.34 2.02 2.44
C TYR A 53 -7.60 1.14 3.68
N ARG A 54 -8.86 0.85 3.99
CA ARG A 54 -9.22 -0.07 5.08
C ARG A 54 -8.64 -1.48 4.86
N TYR A 55 -8.71 -2.00 3.63
CA TYR A 55 -8.10 -3.29 3.30
C TYR A 55 -6.58 -3.26 3.41
N ILE A 56 -5.93 -2.19 2.94
CA ILE A 56 -4.48 -2.00 3.07
C ILE A 56 -4.07 -2.02 4.53
N LYS A 57 -4.78 -1.29 5.40
CA LYS A 57 -4.52 -1.29 6.84
C LYS A 57 -4.65 -2.68 7.48
N GLN A 58 -5.68 -3.45 7.10
CA GLN A 58 -5.83 -4.83 7.57
C GLN A 58 -4.68 -5.73 7.12
N GLN A 59 -4.22 -5.58 5.89
CA GLN A 59 -3.07 -6.35 5.36
C GLN A 59 -1.75 -5.97 6.02
N ALA A 60 -1.57 -4.68 6.33
CA ALA A 60 -0.37 -4.14 6.96
C ALA A 60 -0.37 -4.23 8.50
N GLY A 61 -1.47 -4.71 9.11
CA GLY A 61 -1.62 -4.77 10.56
C GLY A 61 -1.71 -3.39 11.25
N TRP A 62 -2.05 -2.34 10.52
CA TRP A 62 -2.20 -0.99 11.08
C TRP A 62 -3.58 -0.86 11.76
N HIS A 63 -3.58 -0.73 13.08
CA HIS A 63 -4.78 -0.54 13.90
C HIS A 63 -5.23 0.92 13.93
#